data_AF-A0A847SAL1-F1
#
_entry.id   AF-A0A847SAL1-F1
#
_cell.length_a   1.000
_cell.length_b   1.000
_cell.length_c   1.000
_cell.angle_alpha   90.00
_cell.angle_beta   90.00
_cell.angle_gamma   90.00
#
_symmetry.space_group_name_H-M   'P 1'
#
loop_
_entity.id
_entity.type
_entity.pdbx_description
1 polymer ?
#
loop_
_entity_poly.entity_id
_entity_poly.type
_entity_poly.pdbx_seq_one_letter_code
_entity_poly.pdbx_strand_id
1 'polypeptide(L)'
;MSYCKLYIDANFDLDEMEGVFALGFKECICISMAEYSLFVNDSRVEGASITSSTYPVDRSRYYVEIDSVSNMDNEDNFNRALVELVIWLRLKCDFVVASCDFEDYITEVTGWNWTPEPA
;
A
#
# COMPACT_ATOMS: atom_id res chain seq x y z
N MET A 1 -17.20 0.42 -2.95
CA MET A 1 -15.88 0.38 -3.60
C MET A 1 -14.91 0.64 -2.48
N SER A 2 -14.19 -0.40 -2.10
CA SER A 2 -13.14 -0.34 -1.09
C SER A 2 -11.88 0.22 -1.75
N TYR A 3 -11.21 1.11 -1.02
CA TYR A 3 -10.00 1.79 -1.44
C TYR A 3 -8.85 1.44 -0.49
N CYS A 4 -7.63 1.39 -1.05
CA CYS A 4 -6.43 1.37 -0.23
C CYS A 4 -5.30 2.18 -0.83
N LYS A 5 -4.66 3.00 0.02
CA LYS A 5 -3.43 3.70 -0.29
C LYS A 5 -2.25 3.03 0.42
N LEU A 6 -1.20 2.73 -0.34
CA LEU A 6 0.06 2.19 0.18
C LEU A 6 1.16 3.25 0.09
N TYR A 7 1.91 3.44 1.16
CA TYR A 7 3.12 4.26 1.22
C TYR A 7 4.33 3.33 1.26
N ILE A 8 5.26 3.52 0.32
CA ILE A 8 6.38 2.60 0.08
C ILE A 8 7.70 3.37 0.08
N ASP A 9 8.66 2.91 0.87
CA ASP A 9 10.07 3.31 0.78
C ASP A 9 10.87 2.07 0.33
N ALA A 10 11.60 2.22 -0.76
CA ALA A 10 12.45 1.18 -1.33
C ALA A 10 13.62 1.83 -2.06
N ASN A 11 14.72 1.10 -2.18
CA ASN A 11 15.90 1.55 -2.93
C ASN A 11 15.84 1.29 -4.44
N PHE A 12 14.65 0.97 -4.95
CA PHE A 12 14.38 0.83 -6.38
C PHE A 12 14.23 2.18 -7.05
N ASP A 13 14.64 2.28 -8.31
CA ASP A 13 14.17 3.35 -9.18
C ASP A 13 12.69 3.15 -9.56
N LEU A 14 12.11 4.11 -10.30
CA LEU A 14 10.68 4.08 -10.62
C LEU A 14 10.31 2.86 -11.47
N ASP A 15 11.11 2.53 -12.48
CA ASP A 15 10.84 1.41 -13.40
C ASP A 15 10.94 0.08 -12.66
N GLU A 16 11.95 -0.06 -11.78
CA GLU A 16 12.09 -1.22 -10.90
C GLU A 16 10.91 -1.33 -9.92
N MET A 17 10.47 -0.21 -9.34
CA MET A 17 9.33 -0.19 -8.42
C MET A 17 8.02 -0.54 -9.13
N GLU A 18 7.79 -0.03 -10.35
CA GLU A 18 6.67 -0.43 -11.19
C GLU A 18 6.68 -1.93 -11.47
N GLY A 19 7.85 -2.50 -11.81
CA GLY A 19 8.00 -3.93 -12.05
C GLY A 19 7.73 -4.78 -10.80
N VAL A 20 8.27 -4.37 -9.65
CA VAL A 20 8.05 -5.05 -8.36
C VAL A 20 6.58 -4.99 -7.98
N PHE A 21 5.96 -3.81 -8.08
CA PHE A 21 4.55 -3.64 -7.74
C PHE A 21 3.64 -4.43 -8.68
N ALA A 22 3.86 -4.34 -10.00
CA ALA A 22 3.07 -5.08 -10.99
C ALA A 22 3.17 -6.60 -10.78
N LEU A 23 4.36 -7.10 -10.42
CA LEU A 23 4.54 -8.51 -10.08
C LEU A 23 3.75 -8.89 -8.83
N GLY A 24 3.90 -8.14 -7.73
CA GLY A 24 3.16 -8.40 -6.49
C GLY A 24 1.65 -8.32 -6.71
N PHE A 25 1.20 -7.31 -7.45
CA PHE A 25 -0.21 -7.13 -7.80
C PHE A 25 -0.74 -8.32 -8.58
N LYS A 26 -0.01 -8.82 -9.59
CA LYS A 26 -0.41 -10.00 -10.36
C LYS A 26 -0.44 -11.28 -9.53
N GLU A 27 0.52 -11.47 -8.63
CA GLU A 27 0.63 -12.69 -7.81
C GLU A 27 -0.42 -12.73 -6.70
N CYS A 28 -0.78 -11.57 -6.13
CA CYS A 28 -1.69 -11.48 -4.98
C CYS A 28 -3.13 -11.09 -5.36
N ILE A 29 -3.31 -10.28 -6.40
CA ILE A 29 -4.59 -9.68 -6.79
C ILE A 29 -4.99 -10.17 -8.18
N CYS A 30 -6.19 -10.73 -8.29
CA CYS A 30 -6.77 -11.05 -9.59
C CYS A 30 -7.09 -9.74 -10.33
N ILE A 31 -6.52 -9.54 -11.52
CA ILE A 31 -6.61 -8.29 -12.32
C ILE A 31 -8.06 -7.84 -12.57
N SER A 32 -9.04 -8.74 -12.49
CA SER A 32 -10.46 -8.39 -12.62
C SER A 32 -11.09 -7.76 -11.36
N MET A 33 -10.38 -7.74 -10.23
CA MET A 33 -10.91 -7.30 -8.94
C MET A 33 -10.50 -5.87 -8.58
N ALA A 34 -9.41 -5.36 -9.16
CA ALA A 34 -8.81 -4.11 -8.73
C ALA A 34 -8.02 -3.42 -9.87
N GLU A 35 -7.90 -2.10 -9.75
CA GLU A 35 -7.00 -1.27 -10.52
C GLU A 35 -6.03 -0.56 -9.57
N TYR A 36 -4.85 -0.20 -10.07
CA TYR A 36 -3.87 0.54 -9.27
C TYR A 36 -3.19 1.65 -10.08
N SER A 37 -2.75 2.68 -9.37
CA SER A 37 -1.89 3.74 -9.91
C SER A 37 -0.71 3.98 -8.96
N LEU A 38 0.52 3.83 -9.48
CA LEU A 38 1.76 4.10 -8.75
C LEU A 38 2.23 5.54 -9.03
N PHE A 39 2.67 6.22 -7.98
CA PHE A 39 3.14 7.60 -8.06
C PHE A 39 4.45 7.77 -7.28
N VAL A 40 5.28 8.72 -7.75
CA VAL A 40 6.38 9.27 -6.96
C VAL A 40 5.79 10.20 -5.90
N ASN A 41 6.30 10.10 -4.68
CA ASN A 41 5.88 10.95 -3.58
C ASN A 41 6.72 12.24 -3.53
N ASP A 42 6.25 13.30 -4.18
CA ASP A 42 6.90 14.61 -4.18
C ASP A 42 6.89 15.30 -2.81
N SER A 43 6.02 14.87 -1.90
CA SER A 43 5.92 15.39 -0.53
C SER A 43 6.94 14.76 0.43
N ARG A 44 7.78 13.85 -0.05
CA ARG A 44 8.80 13.18 0.76
C ARG A 44 9.78 14.20 1.35
N VAL A 45 10.03 14.07 2.66
CA VAL A 45 11.04 14.83 3.40
C VAL A 45 12.33 14.01 3.48
N GLU A 46 13.36 14.43 2.75
CA GLU A 46 14.66 13.77 2.78
C GLU A 46 15.30 13.83 4.18
N GLY A 47 15.78 12.70 4.67
CA GLY A 47 16.44 12.63 5.99
C GLY A 47 15.49 12.75 7.18
N ALA A 48 14.17 12.61 6.98
CA ALA A 48 13.22 12.50 8.07
C ALA A 48 13.66 11.37 9.02
N SER A 49 14.05 11.76 10.24
CA SER A 49 14.38 10.80 11.31
C SER A 49 13.14 10.01 11.67
N ILE A 50 13.27 8.70 11.88
CA ILE A 50 12.17 7.85 12.35
C ILE A 50 11.88 8.25 13.80
N THR A 51 10.88 9.09 14.00
CA THR A 51 10.28 9.32 15.32
C THR A 51 8.89 8.70 15.33
N SER A 52 8.30 8.55 16.52
CA SER A 52 6.88 8.17 16.64
C SER A 52 5.91 9.19 15.99
N SER A 53 6.43 10.30 15.46
CA SER A 53 5.70 11.42 14.84
C SER A 53 5.93 11.53 13.33
N THR A 54 6.79 10.70 12.74
CA THR A 54 7.02 10.75 11.29
C THR A 54 5.83 10.12 10.58
N TYR A 55 5.12 10.92 9.78
CA TYR A 55 4.02 10.38 9.00
C TYR A 55 4.58 9.52 7.86
N PRO A 56 3.95 8.38 7.50
CA PRO A 56 4.42 7.54 6.39
C PRO A 56 4.61 8.29 5.07
N VAL A 57 3.80 9.32 4.84
CA VAL A 57 3.92 10.24 3.69
C VAL A 57 5.23 11.05 3.70
N ASP A 58 5.81 11.33 4.86
CA ASP A 58 7.06 12.10 4.93
C ASP A 58 8.27 11.25 4.52
N ARG A 59 8.20 9.93 4.68
CA ARG A 59 9.32 9.01 4.43
C ARG A 59 9.26 8.32 3.08
N SER A 60 8.06 7.89 2.68
CA SER A 60 7.86 7.05 1.50
C SER A 60 8.33 7.75 0.23
N ARG A 61 9.05 7.04 -0.63
CA ARG A 61 9.43 7.52 -1.96
C ARG A 61 8.31 7.40 -2.96
N TYR A 62 7.42 6.44 -2.74
CA TYR A 62 6.32 6.13 -3.63
C TYR A 62 5.04 5.99 -2.84
N TYR A 63 3.92 6.26 -3.50
CA TYR A 63 2.62 5.81 -3.02
C TYR A 63 1.84 5.14 -4.14
N VAL A 64 0.99 4.19 -3.76
CA VAL A 64 0.09 3.50 -4.69
C VAL A 64 -1.33 3.68 -4.20
N GLU A 65 -2.21 3.99 -5.13
CA GLU A 65 -3.65 4.02 -4.92
C GLU A 65 -4.27 2.80 -5.59
N ILE A 66 -5.10 2.06 -4.86
CA ILE A 66 -5.70 0.79 -5.29
C ILE A 66 -7.20 0.86 -5.07
N ASP A 67 -7.95 0.70 -6.16
CA ASP A 67 -9.41 0.80 -6.19
C ASP A 67 -10.02 -0.55 -6.57
N SER A 68 -11.06 -0.97 -5.85
CA SER A 68 -11.87 -2.13 -6.24
C SER A 68 -12.76 -1.81 -7.45
N VAL A 69 -12.78 -2.71 -8.44
CA VAL A 69 -13.49 -2.49 -9.73
C VAL A 69 -14.94 -2.98 -9.68
N SER A 70 -15.32 -3.84 -8.72
CA SER A 70 -16.63 -4.52 -8.70
C SER A 70 -17.50 -4.26 -7.46
N ASN A 71 -18.83 -4.36 -7.64
CA ASN A 71 -19.83 -4.27 -6.58
C ASN A 71 -19.77 -5.47 -5.62
N MET A 72 -19.55 -5.19 -4.32
CA MET A 72 -19.82 -5.92 -3.06
C MET A 72 -19.65 -7.46 -2.95
N ASP A 73 -19.92 -8.28 -3.97
CA ASP A 73 -19.91 -9.75 -3.87
C ASP A 73 -18.50 -10.36 -3.72
N ASN A 74 -17.44 -9.55 -3.75
CA ASN A 74 -16.04 -9.97 -3.61
C ASN A 74 -15.23 -9.11 -2.64
N GLU A 75 -15.86 -8.34 -1.76
CA GLU A 75 -15.14 -7.43 -0.84
C GLU A 75 -14.17 -8.16 0.10
N ASP A 76 -14.58 -9.30 0.68
CA ASP A 76 -13.70 -10.13 1.51
C ASP A 76 -12.50 -10.69 0.73
N ASN A 77 -12.71 -11.06 -0.53
CA ASN A 77 -11.64 -11.55 -1.41
C ASN A 77 -10.65 -10.43 -1.75
N PHE A 78 -11.14 -9.21 -1.99
CA PHE A 78 -10.31 -8.03 -2.25
C PHE A 78 -9.48 -7.67 -1.01
N ASN A 79 -10.11 -7.61 0.17
CA ASN A 79 -9.43 -7.29 1.43
C ASN A 79 -8.32 -8.29 1.73
N ARG A 80 -8.60 -9.59 1.55
CA ARG A 80 -7.60 -10.66 1.70
C ARG A 80 -6.46 -10.55 0.69
N ALA A 81 -6.76 -10.32 -0.58
CA ALA A 81 -5.77 -10.16 -1.63
C ALA A 81 -4.86 -8.94 -1.37
N LEU A 82 -5.42 -7.83 -0.87
CA LEU A 82 -4.65 -6.65 -0.48
C LEU A 82 -3.74 -6.91 0.71
N VAL A 83 -4.21 -7.64 1.71
CA VAL A 83 -3.37 -8.08 2.84
C VAL A 83 -2.19 -8.93 2.35
N GLU A 84 -2.45 -9.89 1.45
CA GLU A 84 -1.39 -10.73 0.86
C GLU A 84 -0.39 -9.87 0.07
N LEU A 85 -0.86 -8.85 -0.67
CA LEU A 85 0.00 -7.89 -1.37
C LEU A 85 0.87 -7.07 -0.39
N VAL A 86 0.28 -6.55 0.69
CA VAL A 86 1.02 -5.79 1.71
C VAL A 86 2.13 -6.64 2.34
N ILE A 87 1.83 -7.90 2.68
CA ILE A 87 2.82 -8.83 3.20
C ILE A 87 3.93 -9.07 2.16
N TRP A 88 3.55 -9.32 0.91
CA TRP A 88 4.50 -9.56 -0.18
C TRP A 88 5.44 -8.38 -0.39
N LEU A 89 4.92 -7.15 -0.37
CA LEU A 89 5.70 -5.92 -0.51
C LEU A 89 6.64 -5.70 0.68
N ARG A 90 6.20 -5.99 1.91
CA ARG A 90 7.04 -5.90 3.13
C ARG A 90 8.23 -6.86 3.12
N LEU A 91 8.18 -7.93 2.34
CA LEU A 91 9.32 -8.84 2.15
C LEU A 91 10.37 -8.31 1.17
N LYS A 92 10.07 -7.23 0.43
CA LYS A 92 10.91 -6.72 -0.67
C LYS A 92 11.28 -5.25 -0.55
N CYS A 93 10.48 -4.46 0.16
CA CYS A 93 10.68 -3.04 0.35
C CYS A 93 11.13 -2.76 1.78
N ASP A 94 11.85 -1.65 1.97
CA ASP A 94 12.40 -1.28 3.28
C ASP A 94 11.30 -0.83 4.26
N PHE A 95 10.22 -0.26 3.73
CA PHE A 95 9.06 0.17 4.51
C PHE A 95 7.79 0.17 3.65
N VAL A 96 6.72 -0.41 4.18
CA VAL A 96 5.40 -0.43 3.53
C VAL A 96 4.33 -0.23 4.59
N VAL A 97 3.54 0.81 4.42
CA VAL A 97 2.40 1.12 5.27
C VAL A 97 1.15 1.25 4.42
N ALA A 98 0.08 0.63 4.89
CA ALA A 98 -1.22 0.68 4.27
C ALA A 98 -2.12 1.69 4.99
N SER A 99 -3.03 2.29 4.24
CA SER A 99 -4.14 3.12 4.69
C SER A 99 -5.34 2.71 3.84
N CYS A 100 -6.12 1.74 4.34
CA CYS A 100 -7.23 1.13 3.61
C CYS A 100 -8.56 1.38 4.34
N ASP A 101 -9.71 1.31 3.65
CA ASP A 101 -11.02 1.44 4.30
C ASP A 101 -11.33 0.34 5.35
N PHE A 102 -10.59 -0.77 5.31
CA PHE A 102 -10.73 -1.95 6.19
C PHE A 102 -9.53 -2.08 7.15
N GLU A 103 -9.25 -0.98 7.85
CA GLU A 103 -8.08 -0.80 8.73
C GLU A 103 -7.91 -1.90 9.78
N ASP A 104 -9.02 -2.32 10.40
CA ASP A 104 -9.03 -3.34 11.44
C ASP A 104 -8.48 -4.67 10.91
N TYR A 105 -8.90 -5.06 9.70
CA TYR A 105 -8.48 -6.32 9.08
C TYR A 105 -7.00 -6.29 8.66
N ILE A 106 -6.54 -5.17 8.09
CA ILE A 106 -5.12 -4.98 7.78
C ILE A 106 -4.27 -5.03 9.05
N THR A 107 -4.72 -4.39 10.12
CA THR A 107 -4.00 -4.38 11.40
C THR A 107 -3.97 -5.77 12.02
N GLU A 108 -5.09 -6.49 12.01
CA GLU A 108 -5.20 -7.85 12.54
C GLU A 108 -4.21 -8.80 11.85
N VAL A 109 -4.12 -8.76 10.51
CA VAL A 109 -3.31 -9.74 9.78
C VAL A 109 -1.86 -9.30 9.60
N THR A 110 -1.61 -8.00 9.39
CA THR A 110 -0.28 -7.49 9.08
C THR A 110 0.42 -6.86 10.30
N GLY A 111 -0.29 -6.69 11.41
CA GLY A 111 0.21 -6.12 12.66
C GLY A 111 0.29 -4.59 12.68
N TRP A 112 0.02 -3.90 11.55
CA TRP A 112 0.08 -2.44 11.49
C TRP A 112 -0.66 -1.86 10.27
N ASN A 113 -1.55 -0.91 10.51
CA ASN A 113 -2.16 0.00 9.53
C ASN A 113 -1.85 1.46 9.92
N TRP A 114 -1.91 2.39 8.97
CA TRP A 114 -1.87 3.82 9.24
C TRP A 114 -3.17 4.52 8.86
N THR A 115 -3.73 5.19 9.86
CA THR A 115 -4.89 6.05 9.74
C THR A 115 -4.39 7.48 9.85
N PRO A 116 -4.59 8.36 8.85
CA PRO A 116 -4.40 9.78 9.06
C PRO A 116 -5.32 10.24 10.20
N GLU A 117 -4.79 10.98 11.16
CA GLU A 117 -5.66 11.60 12.17
C GLU A 117 -6.71 12.47 11.46
N PRO A 118 -8.00 12.38 11.84
CA PRO A 118 -8.99 13.29 11.29
C PRO A 118 -8.58 14.72 11.65
N ALA A 119 -8.44 15.56 10.62
CA ALA A 119 -8.11 16.97 10.74
C ALA A 119 -9.15 17.75 11.57
#